data_AF-X1CHW6-F1
#
_entry.id   AF-X1CHW6-F1
#
_cell.length_a   1.000
_cell.length_b   1.000
_cell.length_c   1.000
_cell.angle_alpha   90.00
_cell.angle_beta   90.00
_cell.angle_gamma   90.00
#
_symmetry.space_group_name_H-M   'P 1'
#
loop_
_entity.id
_entity.type
_entity.pdbx_description
1 polymer ?
#
loop_
_entity_poly.entity_id
_entity_poly.type
_entity_poly.pdbx_seq_one_letter_code
_entity_poly.pdbx_strand_id
1 'polypeptide(L)'
;RIPCFTWDDAGYWLFSLNWTDPLLIAVQKYMNVVGTDINSLMLTTPEPTWILSKIAKMPGTIRIKVIKRDGGGTDNDSRLYSRKAVAYKPWVSPDLKMHGVNKIMEDDFSCKLPDEFYKWYKPTREKYASLAKKEMMAELISRNKKAQEKRDKATKRGRPRKK
;
A
#
# COMPACT_ATOMS: atom_id res chain seq x y z
N ARG A 1 21.08 15.99 -1.36
CA ARG A 1 19.69 15.50 -1.49
C ARG A 1 19.69 14.20 -2.29
N ILE A 2 18.90 13.22 -1.86
CA ILE A 2 18.67 11.98 -2.60
C ILE A 2 17.82 12.32 -3.83
N PRO A 3 18.23 11.97 -5.06
CA PRO A 3 17.51 12.38 -6.27
C PRO A 3 16.15 11.69 -6.39
N CYS A 4 16.09 10.39 -6.11
CA CYS A 4 14.87 9.61 -6.11
C CYS A 4 14.95 8.56 -5.01
N PHE A 5 13.89 8.43 -4.21
CA PHE A 5 13.72 7.36 -3.26
C PHE A 5 12.46 6.56 -3.62
N THR A 6 12.59 5.24 -3.67
CA THR A 6 11.46 4.35 -3.97
C THR A 6 11.10 3.55 -2.73
N TRP A 7 9.84 3.64 -2.32
CA TRP A 7 9.26 2.84 -1.25
C TRP A 7 8.32 1.80 -1.84
N ASP A 8 8.79 0.56 -1.92
CA ASP A 8 8.01 -0.56 -2.44
C ASP A 8 6.96 -1.04 -1.42
N ASP A 9 5.81 -1.50 -1.92
CA ASP A 9 4.66 -1.97 -1.13
C ASP A 9 4.24 -0.99 -0.02
N ALA A 10 4.31 0.32 -0.29
CA ALA A 10 4.01 1.40 0.64
C ALA A 10 2.59 1.30 1.22
N GLY A 11 1.64 0.69 0.50
CA GLY A 11 0.29 0.43 1.01
C GLY A 11 0.23 -0.50 2.22
N TYR A 12 1.20 -1.40 2.40
CA TYR A 12 1.31 -2.23 3.60
C TYR A 12 1.95 -1.47 4.75
N TRP A 13 3.06 -0.78 4.50
CA TRP A 13 3.81 -0.05 5.53
C TRP A 13 3.10 1.21 6.02
N LEU A 14 2.42 1.93 5.14
CA LEU A 14 1.71 3.19 5.42
C LEU A 14 0.20 2.99 5.41
N PHE A 15 -0.26 1.84 5.90
CA PHE A 15 -1.65 1.44 5.79
C PHE A 15 -2.60 2.44 6.48
N SER A 16 -3.59 2.92 5.75
CA SER A 16 -4.42 4.06 6.15
C SER A 16 -5.29 3.80 7.38
N LEU A 17 -5.67 2.55 7.64
CA LEU A 17 -6.43 2.18 8.84
C LEU A 17 -5.59 2.18 10.12
N ASN A 18 -4.26 2.14 10.02
CA ASN A 18 -3.35 2.18 11.16
C ASN A 18 -2.95 3.62 11.54
N TRP A 19 -3.72 4.64 11.13
CA TRP A 19 -3.40 6.06 11.33
C TRP A 19 -3.16 6.49 12.78
N THR A 20 -3.56 5.68 13.77
CA THR A 20 -3.32 5.91 15.20
C THR A 20 -1.92 5.48 15.66
N ASP A 21 -1.17 4.74 14.85
CA ASP A 21 0.19 4.31 15.17
C ASP A 21 1.12 5.53 15.32
N PRO A 22 1.80 5.70 16.48
CA PRO A 22 2.75 6.80 16.70
C PRO A 22 3.84 6.91 15.63
N LEU A 23 4.32 5.78 15.09
CA LEU A 23 5.31 5.76 14.03
C LEU A 23 4.74 6.36 12.74
N LEU A 24 3.52 5.99 12.36
CA LEU A 24 2.85 6.53 11.18
C LEU A 24 2.55 8.02 11.30
N ILE A 25 2.22 8.48 12.51
CA ILE A 25 2.09 9.92 12.80
C ILE A 25 3.43 10.64 12.61
N ALA A 26 4.53 10.07 13.10
CA ALA A 26 5.87 10.64 12.95
C ALA A 26 6.31 10.68 11.49
N VAL A 27 6.10 9.60 10.73
CA VAL A 27 6.35 9.55 9.29
C VAL A 27 5.53 10.61 8.56
N GLN A 28 4.24 10.75 8.87
CA GLN A 28 3.38 11.76 8.26
C GLN A 28 3.87 13.19 8.53
N LYS A 29 4.41 13.47 9.73
CA LYS A 29 5.02 14.77 10.05
C LYS A 29 6.31 14.99 9.24
N TYR A 30 7.18 13.99 9.18
CA TYR A 30 8.42 14.06 8.41
C TYR A 30 8.16 14.29 6.91
N MET A 31 7.11 13.66 6.36
CA MET A 31 6.71 13.84 4.96
C MET A 31 6.39 15.30 4.59
N ASN A 32 6.04 16.17 5.54
CA ASN A 32 5.85 17.60 5.25
C ASN A 32 7.16 18.34 4.96
N VAL A 33 8.30 17.82 5.42
CA VAL A 33 9.63 18.44 5.27
C VAL A 33 10.59 17.62 4.41
N VAL A 34 10.13 16.47 3.90
CA VAL A 34 10.92 15.48 3.14
C VAL A 34 11.61 16.05 1.91
N GLY A 35 11.07 17.12 1.31
CA GLY A 35 11.68 17.81 0.17
C GLY A 35 13.05 18.43 0.47
N THR A 36 13.40 18.57 1.75
CA THR A 36 14.73 19.01 2.19
C THR A 36 15.79 17.94 1.94
N ASP A 37 15.41 16.67 2.05
CA ASP A 37 16.33 15.53 1.99
C ASP A 37 16.21 14.77 0.66
N ILE A 38 15.00 14.66 0.12
CA ILE A 38 14.63 13.83 -1.04
C ILE A 38 13.96 14.72 -2.10
N ASN A 39 14.47 14.68 -3.33
CA ASN A 39 13.89 15.44 -4.45
C ASN A 39 12.62 14.79 -5.02
N SER A 40 12.59 13.46 -5.11
CA SER A 40 11.46 12.70 -5.64
C SER A 40 11.22 11.43 -4.83
N LEU A 41 9.96 11.17 -4.51
CA LEU A 41 9.54 10.00 -3.75
C LEU A 41 8.53 9.18 -4.58
N MET A 42 8.86 7.92 -4.85
CA MET A 42 8.00 6.98 -5.55
C MET A 42 7.44 5.97 -4.56
N LEU A 43 6.11 5.89 -4.46
CA LEU A 43 5.41 4.93 -3.60
C LEU A 43 4.66 3.93 -4.47
N THR A 44 4.90 2.64 -4.30
CA THR A 44 4.13 1.60 -5.00
C THR A 44 3.02 1.07 -4.09
N THR A 45 1.82 0.92 -4.63
CA THR A 45 0.68 0.33 -3.93
C THR A 45 -0.32 -0.20 -4.95
N PRO A 46 -1.02 -1.31 -4.66
CA PRO A 46 -2.12 -1.76 -5.51
C PRO A 46 -3.26 -0.75 -5.59
N GLU A 47 -3.51 -0.03 -4.50
CA GLU A 47 -4.58 0.95 -4.39
C GLU A 47 -4.09 2.20 -3.64
N PRO A 48 -4.24 3.41 -4.20
CA PRO A 48 -3.80 4.65 -3.56
C PRO A 48 -4.46 4.95 -2.21
N THR A 49 -5.69 4.46 -1.98
CA THR A 49 -6.43 4.68 -0.72
C THR A 49 -5.85 3.89 0.47
N TRP A 50 -4.99 2.91 0.21
CA TRP A 50 -4.31 2.16 1.26
C TRP A 50 -3.20 2.97 1.93
N ILE A 51 -2.64 3.97 1.25
CA ILE A 51 -1.65 4.87 1.84
C ILE A 51 -2.37 5.93 2.69
N LEU A 52 -1.76 6.35 3.79
CA LEU A 52 -2.22 7.48 4.60
C LEU A 52 -2.64 8.67 3.73
N SER A 53 -3.88 9.14 3.94
CA SER A 53 -4.53 10.13 3.08
C SER A 53 -3.74 11.42 2.89
N LYS A 54 -3.03 11.90 3.93
CA LYS A 54 -2.20 13.10 3.81
C LYS A 54 -0.96 12.91 2.94
N ILE A 55 -0.38 11.70 2.93
CA ILE A 55 0.75 11.36 2.06
C ILE A 55 0.24 11.21 0.62
N ALA A 56 -0.85 10.46 0.42
CA ALA A 56 -1.44 10.21 -0.90
C ALA A 56 -2.05 11.46 -1.58
N LYS A 57 -2.22 12.56 -0.84
CA LYS A 57 -2.77 13.84 -1.31
C LYS A 57 -1.77 14.99 -1.18
N MET A 58 -0.48 14.70 -1.04
CA MET A 58 0.54 15.76 -0.97
C MET A 58 0.51 16.64 -2.24
N PRO A 59 0.75 17.95 -2.12
CA PRO A 59 0.92 18.82 -3.28
C PRO A 59 2.01 18.30 -4.21
N GLY A 60 1.79 18.37 -5.52
CA GLY A 60 2.74 17.89 -6.52
C GLY A 60 2.76 16.37 -6.74
N THR A 61 1.90 15.60 -6.07
CA THR A 61 1.78 14.15 -6.29
C THR A 61 1.37 13.85 -7.73
N ILE A 62 2.07 12.92 -8.39
CA ILE A 62 1.66 12.35 -9.67
C ILE A 62 1.13 10.93 -9.40
N ARG A 63 -0.06 10.62 -9.91
CA ARG A 63 -0.66 9.29 -9.77
C ARG A 63 -0.44 8.50 -11.04
N ILE A 64 0.31 7.41 -10.94
CA ILE A 64 0.57 6.52 -12.08
C ILE A 64 -0.30 5.27 -11.92
N LYS A 65 -1.22 5.06 -12.85
CA LYS A 65 -2.06 3.86 -12.92
C LYS A 65 -1.46 2.88 -13.92
N VAL A 66 -1.15 1.68 -13.46
CA VAL A 66 -0.74 0.58 -14.34
C VAL A 66 -2.00 -0.16 -14.81
N ILE A 67 -2.20 -0.24 -16.12
CA ILE A 67 -3.30 -0.96 -16.76
C ILE A 67 -2.77 -2.04 -17.70
N LYS A 68 -3.59 -3.07 -17.94
CA LYS A 68 -3.31 -4.04 -19.01
C LYS A 68 -3.60 -3.37 -20.36
N ARG A 69 -2.70 -3.53 -21.33
CA ARG A 69 -2.96 -3.17 -22.73
C ARG A 69 -3.87 -4.27 -23.31
N ASP A 70 -4.90 -3.89 -24.07
CA ASP A 70 -6.08 -4.73 -24.38
C ASP A 70 -5.84 -6.21 -24.74
N GLY A 71 -6.79 -7.06 -24.34
CA GLY A 71 -7.18 -8.27 -25.08
C GLY A 71 -6.09 -9.32 -25.34
N GLY A 72 -5.38 -9.75 -24.31
CA GLY A 72 -4.46 -10.90 -24.40
C GLY A 72 -5.20 -12.21 -24.70
N GLY A 73 -5.58 -12.41 -25.97
CA GLY A 73 -5.70 -13.75 -26.54
C GLY A 73 -4.37 -14.47 -26.31
N THR A 74 -4.48 -15.70 -25.82
CA THR A 74 -3.53 -16.44 -24.97
C THR A 74 -2.16 -16.78 -25.57
N ASP A 75 -1.84 -16.33 -26.78
CA ASP A 75 -0.83 -17.04 -27.59
C ASP A 75 0.47 -16.25 -27.84
N ASN A 76 0.60 -15.01 -27.35
CA ASN A 76 1.83 -14.22 -27.55
C ASN A 76 2.41 -13.70 -26.22
N ASP A 77 3.59 -14.21 -25.84
CA ASP A 77 4.33 -13.89 -24.61
C ASP A 77 4.53 -12.37 -24.43
N SER A 78 4.81 -11.67 -25.53
CA SER A 78 5.00 -10.21 -25.51
C SER A 78 3.74 -9.44 -25.09
N ARG A 79 2.54 -9.95 -25.43
CA ARG A 79 1.25 -9.33 -25.08
C ARG A 79 0.82 -9.68 -23.66
N LEU A 80 1.13 -10.88 -23.18
CA LEU A 80 0.78 -11.32 -21.82
C LEU A 80 1.37 -10.39 -20.74
N TYR A 81 2.60 -9.95 -20.95
CA TYR A 81 3.34 -9.09 -20.04
C TYR A 81 3.28 -7.59 -20.41
N SER A 82 2.61 -7.23 -21.50
CA SER A 82 2.48 -5.82 -21.90
C SER A 82 1.56 -5.05 -20.93
N ARG A 83 2.06 -3.92 -20.42
CA ARG A 83 1.34 -3.00 -19.52
C ARG A 83 1.50 -1.58 -20.03
N LYS A 84 0.55 -0.73 -19.64
CA LYS A 84 0.60 0.70 -19.87
C LYS A 84 0.56 1.43 -18.52
N ALA A 85 1.53 2.28 -18.27
CA ALA A 85 1.55 3.22 -17.16
C ALA A 85 0.94 4.55 -17.63
N VAL A 86 -0.16 4.97 -17.01
CA VAL A 86 -0.82 6.24 -17.31
C VAL A 86 -0.66 7.17 -16.12
N ALA A 87 0.05 8.27 -16.32
CA ALA A 87 0.30 9.28 -15.29
C ALA A 87 -0.78 10.36 -15.31
N TYR A 88 -1.29 10.68 -14.12
CA TYR A 88 -2.31 11.66 -13.85
C TYR A 88 -1.82 12.70 -12.85
N LYS A 89 -2.00 13.97 -13.16
CA LYS A 89 -1.76 15.09 -12.24
C LYS A 89 -3.10 15.52 -11.64
N PRO A 90 -3.30 15.40 -10.32
CA PRO A 90 -4.49 15.93 -9.66
C PRO A 90 -4.44 17.46 -9.70
N TRP A 91 -5.60 18.06 -9.92
CA TRP A 91 -5.81 19.50 -9.76
C TRP A 91 -6.99 19.74 -8.84
N VAL A 92 -6.93 20.86 -8.15
CA VAL A 92 -7.98 21.35 -7.28
C VAL A 92 -8.18 22.84 -7.59
N SER A 93 -9.43 23.28 -7.65
CA SER A 93 -9.72 24.70 -7.82
C SER A 93 -9.25 25.51 -6.60
N PRO A 94 -8.96 26.81 -6.76
CA PRO A 94 -8.51 27.66 -5.64
C PRO A 94 -9.51 27.72 -4.47
N ASP A 95 -10.80 27.54 -4.75
CA ASP A 95 -11.87 27.48 -3.76
C ASP A 95 -12.07 26.09 -3.13
N LEU A 96 -11.25 25.10 -3.54
CA LEU A 96 -11.25 23.70 -3.10
C LEU A 96 -12.52 22.89 -3.40
N LYS A 97 -13.49 23.45 -4.15
CA LYS A 97 -14.77 22.79 -4.42
C LYS A 97 -14.70 21.81 -5.58
N MET A 98 -13.98 22.17 -6.64
CA MET A 98 -13.80 21.34 -7.83
C MET A 98 -12.46 20.63 -7.77
N HIS A 99 -12.47 19.36 -8.13
CA HIS A 99 -11.28 18.54 -8.18
C HIS A 99 -11.36 17.63 -9.40
N GLY A 100 -10.20 17.34 -9.98
CA GLY A 100 -10.09 16.47 -11.13
C GLY A 100 -8.68 15.93 -11.31
N VAL A 101 -8.51 15.18 -12.39
CA VAL A 101 -7.21 14.64 -12.78
C VAL A 101 -6.99 14.90 -14.26
N ASN A 102 -5.79 15.38 -14.59
CA ASN A 102 -5.37 15.55 -15.97
C ASN A 102 -4.36 14.47 -16.32
N LYS A 103 -4.55 13.78 -17.44
CA LYS A 103 -3.56 12.84 -17.97
C LYS A 103 -2.36 13.65 -18.48
N ILE A 104 -1.15 13.27 -18.05
CA ILE A 104 0.09 13.98 -18.42
C ILE A 104 1.04 13.15 -19.27
N MET A 105 1.04 11.82 -19.10
CA MET A 105 1.98 10.93 -19.78
C MET A 105 1.40 9.52 -19.86
N GLU A 106 1.78 8.81 -20.91
CA GLU A 106 1.58 7.37 -21.05
C GLU A 106 2.93 6.74 -21.38
N ASP A 107 3.19 5.57 -20.81
CA ASP A 107 4.37 4.77 -21.11
C ASP A 107 3.98 3.29 -21.22
N ASP A 108 4.50 2.63 -22.24
CA ASP A 108 4.24 1.22 -22.51
C ASP A 108 5.45 0.39 -22.12
N PHE A 109 5.25 -0.59 -21.25
CA PHE A 109 6.33 -1.37 -20.68
C PHE A 109 5.96 -2.86 -20.56
N SER A 110 6.97 -3.71 -20.47
CA SER A 110 6.79 -5.13 -20.14
C SER A 110 6.93 -5.33 -18.64
N CYS A 111 5.98 -6.04 -18.02
CA CYS A 111 6.08 -6.42 -16.61
C CYS A 111 6.84 -7.74 -16.38
N LYS A 112 7.46 -8.30 -17.42
CA LYS A 112 8.32 -9.48 -17.31
C LYS A 112 9.69 -9.03 -16.78
N LEU A 113 10.05 -9.50 -15.60
CA LEU A 113 11.38 -9.27 -15.04
C LEU A 113 12.38 -10.25 -15.68
N PRO A 114 13.63 -9.83 -15.91
CA PRO A 114 14.71 -10.74 -16.27
C PRO A 114 14.91 -11.83 -15.21
N ASP A 115 15.19 -13.06 -15.62
CA ASP A 115 15.25 -14.21 -14.72
C ASP A 115 16.27 -14.05 -13.58
N GLU A 116 17.44 -13.49 -13.88
CA GLU A 116 18.48 -13.23 -12.88
C GLU A 116 18.00 -12.25 -11.81
N PHE A 117 17.36 -11.16 -12.25
CA PHE A 117 16.79 -10.17 -11.34
C PHE A 117 15.64 -10.75 -10.52
N TYR A 118 14.77 -11.55 -11.15
CA TYR A 118 13.67 -12.20 -10.46
C TYR A 118 14.15 -13.17 -9.37
N LYS A 119 15.20 -13.96 -9.64
CA LYS A 119 15.80 -14.87 -8.66
C LYS A 119 16.36 -14.12 -7.44
N TRP A 120 16.95 -12.94 -7.66
CA TRP A 120 17.43 -12.08 -6.56
C TRP A 120 16.28 -11.41 -5.79
N TYR A 121 15.26 -10.91 -6.49
CA TYR A 121 14.14 -10.17 -5.89
C TYR A 121 13.16 -11.07 -5.12
N LYS A 122 12.86 -12.26 -5.66
CA LYS A 122 11.84 -13.18 -5.14
C LYS A 122 12.04 -13.51 -3.65
N PRO A 123 13.24 -13.89 -3.15
CA PRO A 123 13.47 -14.16 -1.74
C PRO A 123 13.17 -12.95 -0.84
N THR A 124 13.50 -11.73 -1.28
CA THR A 124 13.22 -10.50 -0.54
C THR A 124 11.72 -10.25 -0.44
N ARG A 125 10.99 -10.40 -1.55
CA ARG A 125 9.52 -10.28 -1.57
C ARG A 125 8.85 -11.33 -0.69
N GLU A 126 9.33 -12.57 -0.71
CA GLU A 126 8.81 -13.65 0.13
C GLU A 126 9.03 -13.39 1.62
N LYS A 127 10.16 -12.77 2.00
CA LYS A 127 10.40 -12.32 3.38
C LYS A 127 9.33 -11.31 3.82
N TYR A 128 9.03 -10.30 3.01
CA TYR A 128 7.98 -9.33 3.34
C TYR A 128 6.60 -9.99 3.44
N ALA A 129 6.25 -10.87 2.50
CA ALA A 129 5.00 -11.63 2.57
C ALA A 129 4.93 -12.51 3.83
N SER A 130 6.06 -13.08 4.28
CA SER A 130 6.12 -13.87 5.50
C SER A 130 5.90 -13.03 6.76
N LEU A 131 6.39 -11.78 6.80
CA LEU A 131 6.17 -10.85 7.90
C LEU A 131 4.68 -10.49 8.01
N ALA A 132 4.04 -10.16 6.89
CA ALA A 132 2.61 -9.88 6.85
C ALA A 132 1.75 -11.07 7.35
N LYS A 133 2.12 -12.29 6.95
CA LYS A 133 1.44 -13.51 7.44
C LYS A 133 1.63 -13.72 8.94
N LYS A 134 2.82 -13.46 9.47
CA LYS A 134 3.10 -13.57 10.92
C LYS A 134 2.26 -12.59 11.72
N GLU A 135 2.19 -11.34 11.27
CA GLU A 135 1.38 -10.30 11.91
C GLU A 135 -0.11 -10.67 11.92
N MET A 136 -0.64 -11.12 10.78
CA MET A 136 -2.01 -11.61 10.66
C MET A 136 -2.30 -12.76 11.63
N MET A 137 -1.39 -13.75 11.71
CA MET A 137 -1.55 -14.89 12.62
C MET A 137 -1.49 -14.48 14.09
N ALA A 138 -0.62 -13.54 14.45
CA ALA A 138 -0.54 -13.01 15.80
C ALA A 138 -1.86 -12.34 16.23
N GLU A 139 -2.45 -11.53 15.37
CA GLU A 139 -3.74 -10.88 15.63
C GLU A 139 -4.90 -11.90 15.70
N LEU A 140 -4.88 -12.94 14.86
CA LEU A 140 -5.87 -14.02 14.92
C LEU A 140 -5.82 -14.77 16.27
N ILE A 141 -4.61 -15.10 16.75
CA ILE A 141 -4.40 -15.76 18.05
C ILE A 141 -4.90 -14.86 19.19
N SER A 142 -4.57 -13.56 19.14
CA SER A 142 -5.03 -12.55 20.10
C SER A 142 -6.56 -12.49 20.18
N ARG A 143 -7.24 -12.48 19.03
CA ARG A 143 -8.70 -12.49 18.94
C ARG A 143 -9.32 -13.77 19.52
N ASN A 144 -8.75 -14.93 19.21
CA ASN A 144 -9.21 -16.22 19.74
C ASN A 144 -9.07 -16.29 21.26
N LYS A 145 -7.96 -15.80 21.81
CA LYS A 145 -7.74 -15.72 23.26
C LYS A 145 -8.78 -14.83 23.94
N LYS A 146 -9.03 -13.63 23.40
CA LYS A 146 -10.08 -12.72 23.91
C LYS A 146 -11.48 -13.32 23.82
N ALA A 147 -11.78 -14.08 22.76
CA ALA A 147 -13.05 -14.76 22.60
C ALA A 147 -13.24 -15.89 23.64
N GLN A 148 -12.19 -16.66 23.90
CA GLN A 148 -12.19 -17.70 24.93
C GLN A 148 -12.39 -17.10 26.32
N GLU A 149 -11.65 -16.05 26.68
CA GLU A 149 -11.82 -15.35 27.96
C GLU A 149 -13.25 -14.81 28.16
N LYS A 150 -13.91 -14.34 27.10
CA LYS A 150 -15.32 -13.91 27.14
C LYS A 150 -16.26 -15.09 27.39
N ARG A 151 -16.05 -16.23 26.73
CA ARG A 151 -16.83 -17.47 26.94
C ARG A 151 -16.69 -17.97 28.38
N ASP A 152 -15.46 -18.05 28.88
CA ASP A 152 -15.18 -18.53 30.24
C ASP A 152 -15.82 -17.62 31.31
N LYS A 153 -15.82 -16.29 31.10
CA LYS A 153 -16.53 -15.33 31.96
C LYS A 153 -18.05 -15.51 31.92
N ALA A 154 -18.63 -15.79 30.76
CA ALA A 154 -20.07 -16.03 30.62
C ALA A 154 -20.49 -17.32 31.33
N THR A 155 -19.73 -18.41 31.18
CA THR A 155 -19.99 -19.69 31.86
C THR A 155 -19.90 -19.57 33.39
N LYS A 156 -18.97 -18.74 33.90
CA LYS A 156 -18.87 -18.46 35.35
C LYS A 156 -20.06 -17.65 35.90
N ARG A 157 -20.65 -16.75 35.10
CA ARG A 157 -21.84 -15.96 35.50
C ARG A 157 -23.15 -16.75 35.47
N GLY A 158 -23.24 -17.78 34.62
CA GLY A 158 -24.42 -18.65 34.51
C GLY A 158 -24.49 -19.79 35.52
N ARG A 159 -23.49 -19.99 36.39
CA ARG A 159 -23.57 -21.00 37.45
C ARG A 159 -24.56 -20.54 38.53
N PRO A 160 -25.64 -21.30 38.81
CA PRO A 160 -26.58 -20.95 39.87
C PRO A 160 -25.84 -20.94 41.21
N ARG A 161 -26.08 -19.91 42.03
CA ARG A 161 -25.60 -19.89 43.43
C ARG A 161 -26.22 -21.10 44.13
N LYS A 162 -25.39 -22.05 44.56
CA LYS A 162 -25.82 -23.13 45.46
C LYS A 162 -26.42 -22.46 46.71
N LYS A 163 -27.72 -22.65 46.90
CA LYS A 163 -28.43 -22.31 48.14
C LYS A 163 -28.05 -23.31 49.22
#